data_AF-A0A2G9QHP5-F1
#
_entry.id   AF-A0A2G9QHP5-F1
#
_cell.length_a   1.000
_cell.length_b   1.000
_cell.length_c   1.000
_cell.angle_alpha   90.00
_cell.angle_beta   90.00
_cell.angle_gamma   90.00
#
_symmetry.space_group_name_H-M   'P 1'
#
loop_
_entity.id
_entity.type
_entity.pdbx_description
1 polymer ?
#
loop_
_entity_poly.entity_id
_entity_poly.type
_entity_poly.pdbx_seq_one_letter_code
_entity_poly.pdbx_strand_id
1 'polypeptide(L)'
;MFQILFLGLSLLFFPSPALLRILPMRGWSNEVEATHSCVPCQEERCPPAPQRCPAGRVKDRCGCCWECANVEGQMCDLPWMKHHFGTCGEELICQVKVGQSEEPQCVCPSKESVCGTDRRTYKNICRLQEAARTRLRTELKVKHTGPCQEAPRLLSSLRDTTAVIGHTVILGCEVSAQPMAELEWRKEGIEGPLPGDSGHIIVQVLKS
;
A
#
# COMPACT_ATOMS: atom_id res chain seq x y z
N MET A 1 -18.66 -20.27 -66.76
CA MET A 1 -18.53 -21.44 -67.63
C MET A 1 -17.90 -20.98 -68.93
N PHE A 2 -16.59 -21.21 -69.07
CA PHE A 2 -15.80 -21.50 -70.27
C PHE A 2 -14.36 -21.05 -70.06
N GLN A 3 -13.50 -22.01 -70.35
CA GLN A 3 -12.06 -22.11 -70.16
C GLN A 3 -11.44 -22.11 -71.58
N ILE A 4 -10.09 -22.14 -71.68
CA ILE A 4 -9.28 -22.62 -72.84
C ILE A 4 -8.92 -21.50 -73.87
N LEU A 5 -7.68 -21.24 -74.35
CA LEU A 5 -6.40 -21.98 -74.43
C LEU A 5 -5.19 -21.03 -74.63
N PHE A 6 -4.01 -21.53 -74.22
CA PHE A 6 -2.65 -21.11 -74.60
C PHE A 6 -2.37 -21.18 -76.11
N LEU A 7 -1.36 -20.44 -76.60
CA LEU A 7 -0.21 -20.92 -77.40
C LEU A 7 0.58 -19.72 -77.98
N GLY A 8 1.92 -19.76 -77.89
CA GLY A 8 2.77 -18.83 -78.67
C GLY A 8 4.18 -18.57 -78.11
N LEU A 9 4.98 -19.63 -77.97
CA LEU A 9 6.41 -19.55 -77.66
C LEU A 9 7.18 -19.21 -78.96
N SER A 10 7.93 -18.10 -79.00
CA SER A 10 9.08 -17.96 -79.92
C SER A 10 10.19 -17.14 -79.28
N LEU A 11 11.23 -17.87 -78.87
CA LEU A 11 12.61 -17.46 -78.61
C LEU A 11 13.12 -16.67 -79.86
N LEU A 12 13.97 -15.65 -79.83
CA LEU A 12 15.33 -15.55 -79.30
C LEU A 12 15.79 -14.09 -79.49
N PHE A 13 16.27 -13.41 -78.44
CA PHE A 13 17.31 -12.39 -78.57
C PHE A 13 18.02 -12.24 -77.21
N PHE A 14 19.03 -13.07 -77.01
CA PHE A 14 20.19 -12.79 -76.15
C PHE A 14 21.37 -12.43 -77.09
N PRO A 15 22.45 -11.75 -76.66
CA PRO A 15 22.75 -11.12 -75.37
C PRO A 15 23.36 -9.69 -75.49
N SER A 16 23.47 -8.96 -74.38
CA SER A 16 24.74 -8.29 -74.08
C SER A 16 24.96 -8.18 -72.57
N PRO A 17 26.16 -8.51 -72.05
CA PRO A 17 26.39 -8.72 -70.63
C PRO A 17 27.08 -7.51 -70.01
N ALA A 18 26.35 -6.65 -69.29
CA ALA A 18 26.99 -5.67 -68.41
C ALA A 18 25.98 -5.07 -67.42
N LEU A 19 25.88 -5.67 -66.25
CA LEU A 19 26.07 -5.05 -64.93
C LEU A 19 25.29 -5.82 -63.88
N LEU A 20 26.00 -6.80 -63.31
CA LEU A 20 25.73 -7.33 -62.00
C LEU A 20 25.92 -6.20 -60.98
N ARG A 21 24.84 -5.57 -60.52
CA ARG A 21 24.83 -4.76 -59.28
C ARG A 21 23.79 -5.38 -58.36
N ILE A 22 24.26 -6.40 -57.64
CA ILE A 22 23.66 -6.93 -56.42
C ILE A 22 23.49 -5.73 -55.48
N LEU A 23 22.26 -5.22 -55.32
CA LEU A 23 21.95 -4.38 -54.17
C LEU A 23 21.71 -5.35 -53.00
N PRO A 24 22.52 -5.28 -51.94
CA PRO A 24 22.37 -6.17 -50.81
C PRO A 24 21.07 -5.85 -50.09
N MET A 25 20.32 -6.91 -49.76
CA MET A 25 19.36 -6.92 -48.67
C MET A 25 20.07 -6.38 -47.41
N ARG A 26 19.89 -5.10 -47.13
CA ARG A 26 20.17 -4.49 -45.82
C ARG A 26 18.96 -3.65 -45.44
N GLY A 27 17.83 -4.31 -45.29
CA GLY A 27 16.92 -3.97 -44.20
C GLY A 27 17.57 -4.48 -42.92
N TRP A 28 18.64 -3.82 -42.49
CA TRP A 28 19.10 -3.90 -41.11
C TRP A 28 17.92 -3.34 -40.32
N SER A 29 17.11 -4.22 -39.72
CA SER A 29 16.23 -3.80 -38.65
C SER A 29 17.15 -3.11 -37.65
N ASN A 30 17.08 -1.78 -37.61
CA ASN A 30 17.52 -1.06 -36.43
C ASN A 30 16.53 -1.49 -35.36
N GLU A 31 16.76 -2.70 -34.82
CA GLU A 31 16.53 -3.02 -33.44
C GLU A 31 17.40 -1.99 -32.72
N VAL A 32 16.84 -0.79 -32.53
CA VAL A 32 17.37 0.16 -31.58
C VAL A 32 17.13 -0.55 -30.27
N GLU A 33 18.12 -1.32 -29.86
CA GLU A 33 18.22 -1.85 -28.51
C GLU A 33 18.08 -0.60 -27.64
N ALA A 34 16.88 -0.44 -27.07
CA ALA A 34 16.56 0.66 -26.20
C ALA A 34 17.39 0.44 -24.94
N THR A 35 18.66 0.84 -25.02
CA THR A 35 19.45 1.15 -23.86
C THR A 35 18.56 2.06 -23.02
N HIS A 36 18.37 1.66 -21.76
CA HIS A 36 17.60 2.41 -20.77
C HIS A 36 18.29 3.76 -20.46
N SER A 37 18.58 4.57 -21.47
CA SER A 37 19.26 5.84 -21.37
C SER A 37 18.21 6.93 -21.26
N CYS A 38 18.14 7.53 -20.08
CA CYS A 38 17.39 8.75 -19.89
C CYS A 38 17.96 9.86 -20.77
N VAL A 39 17.09 10.62 -21.42
CA VAL A 39 17.47 11.84 -22.15
C VAL A 39 17.79 12.96 -21.15
N PRO A 40 18.61 13.95 -21.53
CA PRO A 40 18.82 15.14 -20.70
C PRO A 40 17.49 15.79 -20.31
N CYS A 41 17.32 16.10 -19.02
CA CYS A 41 16.09 16.62 -18.49
C CYS A 41 15.78 18.03 -19.04
N GLN A 42 14.55 18.23 -19.51
CA GLN A 42 14.02 19.54 -19.88
C GLN A 42 12.77 19.81 -19.04
N GLU A 43 12.95 20.46 -17.89
CA GLU A 43 11.89 20.64 -16.89
C GLU A 43 10.65 21.36 -17.43
N GLU A 44 10.84 22.30 -18.35
CA GLU A 44 9.76 23.06 -19.02
C GLU A 44 8.79 22.17 -19.81
N ARG A 45 9.22 20.95 -20.17
CA ARG A 45 8.39 19.98 -20.91
C ARG A 45 7.66 19.02 -19.98
N CYS A 46 7.89 19.09 -18.67
CA CYS A 46 7.23 18.21 -17.73
C CYS A 46 5.74 18.53 -17.62
N PRO A 47 4.87 17.52 -17.51
CA PRO A 47 3.47 17.76 -17.22
C PRO A 47 3.32 18.42 -15.84
N PRO A 48 2.28 19.24 -15.63
CA PRO A 48 2.04 19.83 -14.32
C PRO A 48 1.72 18.72 -13.31
N ALA A 49 2.50 18.65 -12.24
CA ALA A 49 2.32 17.64 -11.20
C ALA A 49 0.96 17.83 -10.49
N PRO A 50 0.23 16.75 -10.18
CA PRO A 50 -1.07 16.84 -9.51
C PRO A 50 -0.96 17.58 -8.17
N GLN A 51 -1.92 18.46 -7.88
CA GLN A 51 -1.90 19.31 -6.67
C GLN A 51 -2.01 18.50 -5.37
N ARG A 52 -2.48 17.25 -5.44
CA ARG A 52 -2.77 16.38 -4.30
C ARG A 52 -2.09 15.03 -4.46
N CYS A 53 -0.93 14.86 -3.82
CA CYS A 53 -0.23 13.59 -3.80
C CYS A 53 -0.19 13.04 -2.36
N PRO A 54 -1.02 12.01 -2.05
CA PRO A 54 -1.11 11.50 -0.68
C PRO A 54 0.21 10.97 -0.12
N ALA A 55 1.03 10.30 -0.93
CA ALA A 55 2.36 9.83 -0.52
C ALA A 55 3.49 10.85 -0.81
N GLY A 56 3.13 12.10 -1.14
CA GLY A 56 4.09 13.09 -1.59
C GLY A 56 4.45 12.97 -3.07
N ARG A 57 5.46 13.75 -3.47
CA ARG A 57 5.95 13.79 -4.85
C ARG A 57 7.33 13.18 -4.92
N VAL A 58 7.58 12.46 -6.00
CA VAL A 58 8.87 11.86 -6.34
C VAL A 58 9.23 12.26 -7.76
N LYS A 59 10.51 12.20 -8.09
CA LYS A 59 10.93 12.34 -9.49
C LYS A 59 10.64 11.03 -10.24
N ASP A 60 10.39 11.13 -11.54
CA ASP A 60 10.33 9.99 -12.44
C ASP A 60 11.63 9.15 -12.39
N ARG A 61 11.64 7.98 -13.04
CA ARG A 61 12.82 7.08 -13.09
C ARG A 61 14.09 7.77 -13.62
N CYS A 62 13.94 8.82 -14.42
CA CYS A 62 15.03 9.59 -14.99
C CYS A 62 15.46 10.78 -14.13
N GLY A 63 14.80 11.03 -13.00
CA GLY A 63 15.07 12.15 -12.11
C GLY A 63 14.56 13.50 -12.63
N CYS A 64 13.73 13.53 -13.68
CA CYS A 64 13.39 14.75 -14.40
C CYS A 64 12.07 15.37 -13.95
N CYS A 65 10.94 14.72 -14.19
CA CYS A 65 9.62 15.26 -13.91
C CYS A 65 9.10 14.85 -12.54
N TRP A 66 8.26 15.70 -11.94
CA TRP A 66 7.62 15.41 -10.66
C TRP A 66 6.33 14.61 -10.87
N GLU A 67 6.20 13.50 -10.16
CA GLU A 67 5.04 12.62 -10.19
C GLU A 67 4.52 12.40 -8.77
N CYS A 68 3.24 12.01 -8.65
CA CYS A 68 2.74 11.54 -7.36
C CYS A 68 3.35 10.18 -7.05
N ALA A 69 3.79 10.02 -5.81
CA ALA A 69 4.33 8.77 -5.36
C ALA A 69 3.23 7.80 -4.91
N ASN A 70 3.55 6.51 -4.88
CA ASN A 70 2.63 5.45 -4.50
C ASN A 70 2.47 5.36 -2.97
N VAL A 71 1.23 5.20 -2.52
CA VAL A 71 0.89 5.04 -1.09
C VAL A 71 1.13 3.62 -0.60
N GLU A 72 1.15 3.43 0.72
CA GLU A 72 1.26 2.10 1.34
C GLU A 72 0.17 1.14 0.81
N GLY A 73 0.61 0.02 0.24
CA GLY A 73 -0.21 -1.04 -0.34
C GLY A 73 -0.34 -1.00 -1.86
N GLN A 74 0.02 0.10 -2.52
CA GLN A 74 0.05 0.16 -3.98
C GLN A 74 1.26 -0.58 -4.55
N MET A 75 1.11 -1.09 -5.78
CA MET A 75 2.20 -1.72 -6.52
C MET A 75 3.30 -0.70 -6.81
N CYS A 76 4.54 -1.16 -6.94
CA CYS A 76 5.69 -0.30 -7.20
C CYS A 76 6.73 -1.01 -8.04
N ASP A 77 7.57 -0.23 -8.71
CA ASP A 77 8.63 -0.78 -9.53
C ASP A 77 9.88 -1.03 -8.69
N LEU A 78 10.38 -2.28 -8.72
CA LEU A 78 11.71 -2.60 -8.23
C LEU A 78 12.77 -2.05 -9.21
N PRO A 79 14.00 -1.77 -8.75
CA PRO A 79 15.04 -1.14 -9.57
C PRO A 79 15.35 -1.84 -10.91
N TRP A 80 15.18 -3.16 -10.96
CA TRP A 80 15.50 -4.03 -12.11
C TRP A 80 14.32 -4.31 -13.04
N MET A 81 13.11 -3.82 -12.72
CA MET A 81 11.91 -4.07 -13.52
C MET A 81 11.64 -2.94 -14.52
N LYS A 82 10.82 -3.24 -15.54
CA LYS A 82 10.26 -2.22 -16.43
C LYS A 82 9.35 -1.29 -15.61
N HIS A 83 9.43 0.00 -15.90
CA HIS A 83 8.68 1.03 -15.19
C HIS A 83 7.22 1.01 -15.59
N HIS A 84 6.36 0.46 -14.73
CA HIS A 84 4.92 0.30 -14.99
C HIS A 84 4.07 0.87 -13.87
N PHE A 85 4.51 0.72 -12.61
CA PHE A 85 3.69 1.03 -11.44
C PHE A 85 4.11 2.31 -10.73
N GLY A 86 5.35 2.79 -10.91
CA GLY A 86 5.86 3.99 -10.27
C GLY A 86 6.68 3.74 -9.00
N THR A 87 7.06 4.86 -8.36
CA THR A 87 7.92 4.86 -7.17
C THR A 87 7.11 5.11 -5.91
N CYS A 88 7.48 4.45 -4.81
CA CYS A 88 6.86 4.67 -3.50
C CYS A 88 7.12 6.07 -2.95
N GLY A 89 6.20 6.54 -2.10
CA GLY A 89 6.37 7.80 -1.38
C GLY A 89 7.57 7.85 -0.46
N GLU A 90 7.83 9.06 0.04
CA GLU A 90 8.83 9.29 1.06
C GLU A 90 8.59 8.38 2.26
N GLU A 91 9.65 7.80 2.82
CA GLU A 91 9.62 6.83 3.92
C GLU A 91 8.91 5.49 3.63
N LEU A 92 8.45 5.24 2.39
CA LEU A 92 7.93 3.93 1.97
C LEU A 92 9.02 3.13 1.23
N ILE A 93 8.99 1.80 1.37
CA ILE A 93 9.91 0.89 0.69
C ILE A 93 9.11 0.01 -0.27
N CYS A 94 9.63 -0.20 -1.48
CA CYS A 94 9.06 -1.15 -2.43
C CYS A 94 9.53 -2.57 -2.10
N GLN A 95 8.62 -3.46 -1.70
CA GLN A 95 8.95 -4.81 -1.23
C GLN A 95 7.97 -5.87 -1.75
N VAL A 96 8.49 -7.04 -2.13
CA VAL A 96 7.68 -8.24 -2.40
C VAL A 96 7.30 -8.90 -1.07
N LYS A 97 6.01 -9.16 -0.87
CA LYS A 97 5.53 -9.87 0.33
C LYS A 97 5.68 -11.38 0.12
N VAL A 98 6.51 -12.01 0.93
CA VAL A 98 6.68 -13.47 0.90
C VAL A 98 5.37 -14.15 1.34
N GLY A 99 4.78 -14.96 0.46
CA GLY A 99 3.57 -15.75 0.75
C GLY A 99 2.24 -15.14 0.27
N GLN A 100 2.23 -13.97 -0.37
CA GLN A 100 1.04 -13.38 -1.00
C GLN A 100 1.44 -12.59 -2.24
N SER A 101 1.06 -13.04 -3.45
CA SER A 101 1.36 -12.47 -4.79
C SER A 101 2.83 -12.04 -4.99
N GLU A 102 3.50 -12.49 -6.05
CA GLU A 102 4.90 -12.06 -6.35
C GLU A 102 5.01 -10.57 -6.76
N GLU A 103 3.97 -9.79 -6.53
CA GLU A 103 3.85 -8.39 -6.90
C GLU A 103 4.40 -7.47 -5.79
N PRO A 104 5.43 -6.66 -6.08
CA PRO A 104 6.00 -5.73 -5.13
C PRO A 104 5.05 -4.57 -4.82
N GLN A 105 4.96 -4.22 -3.53
CA GLN A 105 4.11 -3.16 -3.02
C GLN A 105 4.88 -2.20 -2.12
N CYS A 106 4.42 -0.95 -2.05
CA CYS A 106 4.91 0.02 -1.09
C CYS A 106 4.50 -0.38 0.32
N VAL A 107 5.48 -0.51 1.21
CA VAL A 107 5.28 -0.86 2.62
C VAL A 107 5.85 0.22 3.52
N CYS A 108 5.16 0.48 4.63
CA CYS A 108 5.70 1.32 5.68
C CYS A 108 6.76 0.53 6.48
N PRO A 109 7.98 1.05 6.64
CA PRO A 109 9.04 0.39 7.43
C PRO A 109 8.64 0.26 8.90
N SER A 110 7.96 1.26 9.44
CA SER A 110 7.44 1.24 10.81
C SER A 110 6.04 0.66 10.86
N LYS A 111 5.84 -0.30 11.77
CA LYS A 111 4.51 -0.84 12.14
C LYS A 111 3.96 -0.19 13.42
N GLU A 112 4.73 0.70 14.05
CA GLU A 112 4.35 1.33 15.31
C GLU A 112 3.29 2.41 15.07
N SER A 113 2.17 2.33 15.80
CA SER A 113 1.12 3.34 15.75
C SER A 113 1.59 4.68 16.30
N VAL A 114 0.96 5.76 15.85
CA VAL A 114 1.24 7.13 16.33
C VAL A 114 -0.05 7.88 16.63
N CYS A 115 -0.02 8.77 17.62
CA CYS A 115 -1.12 9.66 17.92
C CYS A 115 -0.90 11.00 17.22
N GLY A 116 -1.86 11.43 16.40
CA GLY A 116 -1.80 12.72 15.72
C GLY A 116 -2.18 13.90 16.62
N THR A 117 -1.81 15.11 16.21
CA THR A 117 -2.25 16.37 16.84
C THR A 117 -3.77 16.56 16.80
N ASP A 118 -4.46 15.81 15.95
CA ASP A 118 -5.92 15.73 15.83
C ASP A 118 -6.58 14.71 16.78
N ARG A 119 -5.81 14.14 17.72
CA ARG A 119 -6.26 13.09 18.66
C ARG A 119 -6.76 11.82 17.97
N ARG A 120 -6.29 11.54 16.74
CA ARG A 120 -6.57 10.27 16.05
C ARG A 120 -5.34 9.38 16.09
N THR A 121 -5.55 8.11 16.38
CA THR A 121 -4.53 7.08 16.25
C THR A 121 -4.37 6.69 14.78
N TYR A 122 -3.13 6.73 14.29
CA TYR A 122 -2.76 6.24 12.97
C TYR A 122 -1.99 4.93 13.13
N LYS A 123 -2.28 3.96 12.26
CA LYS A 123 -1.67 2.62 12.31
C LYS A 123 -0.14 2.65 12.26
N ASN A 124 0.41 3.60 11.52
CA ASN A 124 1.84 3.87 11.42
C ASN A 124 2.07 5.32 10.99
N ILE A 125 3.34 5.73 10.97
CA ILE A 125 3.76 7.07 10.55
C ILE A 125 3.36 7.39 9.10
N CYS A 126 3.48 6.43 8.19
CA CYS A 126 3.15 6.63 6.77
C CYS A 126 1.67 7.01 6.57
N ARG A 127 0.75 6.42 7.34
CA ARG A 127 -0.68 6.77 7.32
C ARG A 127 -0.97 8.16 7.88
N LEU A 128 -0.22 8.60 8.90
CA LEU A 128 -0.34 9.96 9.41
C LEU A 128 0.14 10.96 8.36
N GLN A 129 1.27 10.70 7.71
CA GLN A 129 1.81 11.55 6.64
C GLN A 129 0.86 11.63 5.44
N GLU A 130 0.25 10.52 5.05
CA GLU A 130 -0.78 10.47 4.01
C GLU A 130 -1.95 11.41 4.34
N ALA A 131 -2.46 11.31 5.57
CA ALA A 131 -3.53 12.18 6.06
C ALA A 131 -3.08 13.65 6.19
N ALA A 132 -1.82 13.92 6.51
CA ALA A 132 -1.29 15.26 6.62
C ALA A 132 -1.19 15.95 5.26
N ARG A 133 -0.66 15.27 4.24
CA ARG A 133 -0.52 15.78 2.87
C ARG A 133 -1.87 15.97 2.16
N THR A 134 -2.88 15.21 2.57
CA THR A 134 -4.26 15.37 2.11
C THR A 134 -5.07 16.32 2.98
N ARG A 135 -4.48 17.15 3.82
CA ARG A 135 -5.19 18.27 4.47
C ARG A 135 -4.89 19.59 3.76
N LEU A 136 -5.90 20.48 3.70
CA LEU A 136 -5.77 21.80 3.06
C LEU A 136 -5.49 22.94 4.05
N ARG A 137 -5.86 22.77 5.33
CA ARG A 137 -5.94 23.90 6.28
C ARG A 137 -5.27 23.66 7.62
N THR A 138 -4.94 22.42 7.98
CA THR A 138 -4.48 22.09 9.33
C THR A 138 -3.24 21.24 9.25
N GLU A 139 -2.16 21.69 9.89
CA GLU A 139 -0.96 20.89 10.08
C GLU A 139 -1.27 19.70 10.98
N LEU A 140 -1.21 18.50 10.41
CA LEU A 140 -1.24 17.25 11.16
C LEU A 140 0.20 16.81 11.40
N LYS A 141 0.57 16.66 12.67
CA LYS A 141 1.88 16.17 13.11
C LYS A 141 1.70 15.03 14.09
N VAL A 142 2.77 14.29 14.33
CA VAL A 142 2.82 13.33 15.44
C VAL A 142 2.79 14.12 16.75
N LYS A 143 1.85 13.81 17.63
CA LYS A 143 1.81 14.29 19.02
C LYS A 143 2.70 13.44 19.91
N HIS A 144 2.58 12.11 19.80
CA HIS A 144 3.45 11.14 20.46
C HIS A 144 3.40 9.79 19.73
N THR A 145 4.37 8.92 19.99
CA THR A 145 4.37 7.53 19.54
C THR A 145 3.38 6.69 20.34
N GLY A 146 2.92 5.58 19.77
CA GLY A 146 1.81 4.79 20.29
C GLY A 146 0.43 5.39 19.95
N PRO A 147 -0.65 4.65 20.27
CA PRO A 147 -2.01 5.11 20.02
C PRO A 147 -2.40 6.24 20.98
N CYS A 148 -3.37 7.07 20.58
CA CYS A 148 -3.90 8.12 21.43
C CYS A 148 -4.51 7.55 22.71
N GLN A 149 -4.37 8.29 23.80
CA GLN A 149 -4.94 7.91 25.08
C GLN A 149 -6.47 8.09 25.08
N GLU A 150 -7.18 7.08 25.55
CA GLU A 150 -8.64 7.03 25.66
C GLU A 150 -9.01 6.60 27.09
N ALA A 151 -9.96 7.32 27.69
CA ALA A 151 -10.50 6.96 28.99
C ALA A 151 -11.26 5.63 28.91
N PRO A 152 -11.32 4.86 30.01
CA PRO A 152 -12.04 3.59 30.04
C PRO A 152 -13.52 3.77 29.69
N ARG A 153 -14.00 2.98 28.73
CA ARG A 153 -15.40 2.90 28.33
C ARG A 153 -15.90 1.47 28.41
N LEU A 154 -17.15 1.32 28.87
CA LEU A 154 -17.85 0.04 28.87
C LEU A 154 -18.29 -0.27 27.43
N LEU A 155 -17.78 -1.35 26.85
CA LEU A 155 -18.26 -1.90 25.58
C LEU A 155 -19.50 -2.77 25.81
N SER A 156 -19.53 -3.51 26.92
CA SER A 156 -20.73 -4.21 27.38
C SER A 156 -20.92 -4.00 28.87
N SER A 157 -22.14 -3.61 29.25
CA SER A 157 -22.53 -3.43 30.65
C SER A 157 -22.87 -4.75 31.31
N LEU A 158 -22.81 -4.75 32.64
CA LEU A 158 -23.40 -5.80 33.45
C LEU A 158 -24.88 -5.99 33.10
N ARG A 159 -25.31 -7.24 33.16
CA ARG A 159 -26.70 -7.64 32.95
C ARG A 159 -27.23 -8.31 34.21
N ASP A 160 -28.46 -7.99 34.57
CA ASP A 160 -29.16 -8.64 35.65
C ASP A 160 -29.31 -10.14 35.34
N THR A 161 -28.95 -10.97 36.30
CA THR A 161 -28.99 -12.43 36.17
C THR A 161 -29.53 -13.03 37.46
N THR A 162 -30.48 -13.96 37.34
CA THR A 162 -30.98 -14.73 38.47
C THR A 162 -30.09 -15.94 38.69
N ALA A 163 -29.49 -16.05 39.88
CA ALA A 163 -28.64 -17.18 40.24
C ALA A 163 -29.45 -18.28 40.95
N VAL A 164 -29.18 -19.55 40.60
CA VAL A 164 -29.70 -20.71 41.33
C VAL A 164 -28.74 -21.02 42.48
N ILE A 165 -29.28 -21.28 43.67
CA ILE A 165 -28.48 -21.61 44.85
C ILE A 165 -27.60 -22.84 44.53
N GLY A 166 -26.33 -22.76 44.91
CA GLY A 166 -25.33 -23.82 44.65
C GLY A 166 -24.77 -23.86 43.22
N HIS A 167 -25.21 -22.97 42.33
CA HIS A 167 -24.70 -22.87 40.96
C HIS A 167 -23.79 -21.64 40.79
N THR A 168 -22.88 -21.71 39.82
CA THR A 168 -22.01 -20.60 39.44
C THR A 168 -22.77 -19.58 38.59
N VAL A 169 -22.59 -18.29 38.90
CA VAL A 169 -23.06 -17.17 38.07
C VAL A 169 -21.84 -16.46 37.45
N ILE A 170 -21.96 -16.04 36.19
CA ILE A 170 -20.90 -15.30 35.50
C ILE A 170 -21.40 -13.88 35.27
N LEU A 171 -20.70 -12.91 35.86
CA LEU A 171 -20.91 -11.49 35.64
C LEU A 171 -19.79 -10.99 34.73
N GLY A 172 -20.17 -10.47 33.56
CA GLY A 172 -19.23 -10.01 32.54
C GLY A 172 -19.38 -8.51 32.31
N CYS A 173 -18.25 -7.86 32.14
CA CYS A 173 -18.16 -6.47 31.71
C CYS A 173 -16.96 -6.37 30.77
N GLU A 174 -17.15 -5.79 29.60
CA GLU A 174 -16.07 -5.54 28.64
C GLU A 174 -15.71 -4.06 28.69
N VAL A 175 -14.45 -3.76 28.96
CA VAL A 175 -13.94 -2.38 29.09
C VAL A 175 -12.85 -2.17 28.05
N SER A 176 -12.93 -1.04 27.34
CA SER A 176 -11.90 -0.58 26.40
C SER A 176 -11.25 0.68 26.96
N ALA A 177 -9.92 0.72 27.01
CA ALA A 177 -9.14 1.85 27.49
C ALA A 177 -7.79 1.88 26.77
N GLN A 178 -7.21 3.08 26.58
CA GLN A 178 -5.85 3.22 26.06
C GLN A 178 -5.05 4.22 26.91
N PRO A 179 -3.97 3.81 27.59
CA PRO A 179 -3.52 2.43 27.77
C PRO A 179 -4.57 1.61 28.54
N MET A 180 -4.37 0.29 28.59
CA MET A 180 -5.18 -0.60 29.41
C MET A 180 -5.31 -0.07 30.84
N ALA A 181 -6.55 0.01 31.33
CA ALA A 181 -6.83 0.45 32.69
C ALA A 181 -6.73 -0.71 33.68
N GLU A 182 -6.45 -0.36 34.94
CA GLU A 182 -6.59 -1.28 36.05
C GLU A 182 -8.08 -1.47 36.37
N LEU A 183 -8.52 -2.73 36.48
CA LEU A 183 -9.92 -3.08 36.69
C LEU A 183 -10.09 -3.75 38.04
N GLU A 184 -11.10 -3.29 38.80
CA GLU A 184 -11.50 -3.87 40.07
C GLU A 184 -12.99 -4.20 40.08
N TRP A 185 -13.35 -5.31 40.73
CA TRP A 185 -14.75 -5.69 40.94
C TRP A 185 -15.14 -5.38 42.38
N ARG A 186 -16.31 -4.76 42.57
CA ARG A 186 -16.86 -4.45 43.90
C ARG A 186 -18.29 -4.97 44.00
N LYS A 187 -18.69 -5.41 45.19
CA LYS A 187 -20.07 -5.78 45.51
C LYS A 187 -20.56 -4.90 46.65
N GLU A 188 -21.74 -4.33 46.47
CA GLU A 188 -22.39 -3.56 47.52
C GLU A 188 -22.56 -4.39 48.80
N GLY A 189 -22.23 -3.80 49.95
CA GLY A 189 -22.26 -4.47 51.25
C GLY A 189 -21.05 -5.35 51.57
N ILE A 190 -20.06 -5.47 50.67
CA ILE A 190 -18.75 -6.09 50.94
C ILE A 190 -17.68 -5.00 50.85
N GLU A 191 -16.88 -4.85 51.90
CA GLU A 191 -15.76 -3.90 51.88
C GLU A 191 -14.58 -4.46 51.07
N GLY A 192 -13.98 -3.60 50.26
CA GLY A 192 -12.82 -3.93 49.44
C GLY A 192 -13.14 -4.52 48.06
N PRO A 193 -12.11 -4.79 47.24
CA PRO A 193 -12.26 -5.46 45.96
C PRO A 193 -12.63 -6.94 46.17
N LEU A 194 -13.45 -7.48 45.26
CA LEU A 194 -13.76 -8.91 45.27
C LEU A 194 -12.48 -9.71 44.99
N PRO A 195 -12.15 -10.72 45.82
CA PRO A 195 -11.01 -11.59 45.57
C PRO A 195 -11.23 -12.36 44.27
N GLY A 196 -10.23 -12.37 43.39
CA GLY A 196 -10.30 -13.09 42.10
C GLY A 196 -10.39 -14.61 42.21
N ASP A 197 -10.33 -15.16 43.43
CA ASP A 197 -10.28 -16.60 43.70
C ASP A 197 -10.96 -16.96 45.04
N SER A 198 -12.25 -16.65 45.17
CA SER A 198 -13.10 -17.24 46.22
C SER A 198 -14.07 -18.20 45.56
N GLY A 199 -14.31 -19.38 46.15
CA GLY A 199 -14.93 -20.57 45.54
C GLY A 199 -16.31 -20.44 44.86
N HIS A 200 -16.87 -19.23 44.76
CA HIS A 200 -18.11 -18.91 44.05
C HIS A 200 -18.01 -17.70 43.09
N ILE A 201 -16.86 -17.01 43.01
CA ILE A 201 -16.66 -15.80 42.19
C ILE A 201 -15.34 -15.93 41.42
N ILE A 202 -15.44 -16.00 40.09
CA ILE A 202 -14.29 -15.99 39.18
C ILE A 202 -14.31 -14.67 38.42
N VAL A 203 -13.25 -13.88 38.56
CA VAL A 203 -13.08 -12.63 37.83
C VAL A 203 -12.22 -12.90 36.60
N GLN A 204 -12.76 -12.70 35.40
CA GLN A 204 -12.00 -12.78 34.16
C GLN A 204 -11.95 -11.42 33.47
N VAL A 205 -10.74 -10.86 33.40
CA VAL A 205 -10.48 -9.65 32.59
C VAL A 205 -10.19 -10.09 31.16
N LEU A 206 -11.15 -9.86 30.28
CA LEU A 206 -10.93 -10.03 28.84
C LEU A 206 -10.23 -8.78 28.29
N LYS A 207 -9.04 -8.98 27.74
CA LYS A 207 -8.24 -7.93 27.09
C LYS A 207 -8.51 -8.00 25.60
N SER A 208 -9.05 -6.95 25.00
CA SER A 208 -9.18 -6.80 23.54
C SER A 208 -7.99 -6.04 22.96
#